data_AF-A0A7S2BC72-F1
#
_entry.id   AF-A0A7S2BC72-F1
#
_cell.length_a   1.000
_cell.length_b   1.000
_cell.length_c   1.000
_cell.angle_alpha   90.00
_cell.angle_beta   90.00
_cell.angle_gamma   90.00
#
_symmetry.space_group_name_H-M   'P 1'
#
loop_
_entity.id
_entity.type
_entity.pdbx_description
1 polymer ?
#
loop_
_entity_poly.entity_id
_entity_poly.type
_entity_poly.pdbx_seq_one_letter_code
_entity_poly.pdbx_strand_id
1 'polypeptide(L)'
;ARMTIQSILRALSYALAARAVWLTLALAAAYTLGTYDESSYTQRVVPCLQRVLPSTTSNQQSSTRTQRTFVEIAVIDALRRLVVWDSVHYLRVARCGYEYEHQAAFMPLFPSTVAAVARSVVTNDESGGVDDEDDAAAIVLAGLVGNAALFCLAAISLLRLARAVGLDDAQTRRAVLLFVVNPASPFFTAPLYTESAYAAAFFTASAAVAERRWLVAAASLALASSVRANGAASGALLVGVAYALDVLPWISKETTRS
;
A
#
# COMPACT_ATOMS: atom_id res chain seq x y z
N ALA A 1 6.72 -11.11 25.75
CA ALA A 1 7.07 -9.76 26.26
C ALA A 1 6.03 -8.75 25.77
N ARG A 2 5.44 -7.92 26.64
CA ARG A 2 4.46 -6.90 26.20
C ARG A 2 5.17 -5.77 25.46
N MET A 3 4.58 -5.27 24.37
CA MET A 3 5.11 -4.08 23.69
C MET A 3 4.93 -2.86 24.59
N THR A 4 6.01 -2.12 24.85
CA THR A 4 5.91 -0.86 25.59
C THR A 4 5.38 0.24 24.67
N ILE A 5 4.52 1.11 25.18
CA ILE A 5 3.99 2.27 24.43
C ILE A 5 5.13 3.09 23.82
N GLN A 6 6.21 3.29 24.58
CA GLN A 6 7.39 4.03 24.11
C GLN A 6 8.06 3.38 22.89
N SER A 7 8.10 2.04 22.80
CA SER A 7 8.65 1.35 21.63
C SER A 7 7.79 1.52 20.38
N ILE A 8 6.46 1.55 20.55
CA ILE A 8 5.51 1.78 19.47
C ILE A 8 5.64 3.22 18.96
N LEU A 9 5.66 4.20 19.87
CA LEU A 9 5.82 5.61 19.50
C LEU A 9 7.13 5.87 18.75
N ARG A 10 8.23 5.22 19.16
CA ARG A 10 9.51 5.31 18.43
C ARG A 10 9.44 4.68 17.04
N ALA A 11 8.83 3.51 16.91
CA ALA A 11 8.66 2.86 15.61
C ALA A 11 7.83 3.73 14.66
N LEU A 12 6.75 4.33 15.16
CA LEU A 12 5.94 5.30 14.42
C LEU A 12 6.73 6.54 14.03
N SER A 13 7.49 7.13 14.95
CA SER A 13 8.28 8.33 14.65
C SER A 13 9.34 8.06 13.59
N TYR A 14 10.01 6.90 13.65
CA TYR A 14 10.96 6.50 12.62
C TYR A 14 10.28 6.28 11.27
N ALA A 15 9.17 5.55 11.23
CA ALA A 15 8.43 5.28 10.00
C ALA A 15 7.97 6.58 9.33
N LEU A 16 7.34 7.49 10.08
CA LEU A 16 6.87 8.77 9.57
C LEU A 16 8.03 9.66 9.10
N ALA A 17 9.11 9.75 9.86
CA ALA A 17 10.29 10.51 9.46
C ALA A 17 10.87 10.00 8.14
N ALA A 18 10.99 8.68 7.98
CA ALA A 18 11.49 8.09 6.74
C ALA A 18 10.53 8.31 5.55
N ARG A 19 9.21 8.28 5.77
CA ARG A 19 8.23 8.62 4.73
C ARG A 19 8.28 10.09 4.35
N ALA A 20 8.44 10.98 5.31
CA ALA A 20 8.60 12.41 5.04
C ALA A 20 9.87 12.68 4.21
N VAL A 21 11.00 12.08 4.58
CA VAL A 21 12.27 12.21 3.83
C VAL A 21 12.13 11.66 2.41
N TRP A 22 11.53 10.48 2.22
CA TRP A 22 11.35 9.93 0.88
C TRP A 22 10.34 10.70 0.04
N LEU A 23 9.28 11.24 0.65
CA LEU A 23 8.31 12.06 -0.05
C LEU A 23 8.94 13.38 -0.51
N THR A 24 9.76 14.02 0.32
CA THR A 24 10.47 15.25 -0.08
C THR A 24 11.48 14.96 -1.17
N LEU A 25 12.23 13.86 -1.10
CA LEU A 25 13.13 13.43 -2.17
C LEU A 25 12.39 13.12 -3.46
N ALA A 26 11.25 12.42 -3.40
CA ALA A 26 10.45 12.08 -4.57
C ALA A 26 9.90 13.34 -5.26
N LEU A 27 9.37 14.30 -4.48
CA LEU A 27 8.91 15.58 -5.01
C LEU A 27 10.07 16.40 -5.58
N ALA A 28 11.18 16.52 -4.85
CA ALA A 28 12.36 17.23 -5.33
C ALA A 28 12.88 16.64 -6.64
N ALA A 29 12.98 15.31 -6.73
CA ALA A 29 13.32 14.60 -7.95
C ALA A 29 12.33 14.93 -9.08
N ALA A 30 11.02 14.85 -8.82
CA ALA A 30 10.00 15.09 -9.84
C ALA A 30 9.92 16.55 -10.35
N TYR A 31 10.47 17.51 -9.61
CA TYR A 31 10.56 18.91 -10.05
C TYR A 31 11.93 19.27 -10.66
N THR A 32 13.00 18.57 -10.30
CA THR A 32 14.39 18.92 -10.71
C THR A 32 14.91 18.06 -11.84
N LEU A 33 14.66 16.75 -11.77
CA LEU A 33 14.91 15.81 -12.84
C LEU A 33 13.62 15.84 -13.68
N GLY A 34 13.70 16.18 -14.98
CA GLY A 34 12.55 16.45 -15.86
C GLY A 34 11.51 15.31 -15.96
N THR A 35 11.06 14.91 -17.15
CA THR A 35 10.12 13.78 -17.27
C THR A 35 10.81 12.44 -17.00
N TYR A 36 11.18 12.19 -15.74
CA TYR A 36 11.76 10.92 -15.29
C TYR A 36 10.81 9.74 -15.56
N ASP A 37 9.50 10.00 -15.50
CA ASP A 37 8.46 9.05 -15.87
C ASP A 37 7.30 9.74 -16.60
N GLU A 38 7.08 9.41 -17.87
CA GLU A 38 5.95 9.91 -18.69
C GLU A 38 4.70 9.04 -18.60
N SER A 39 4.73 7.94 -17.85
CA SER A 39 3.60 7.03 -17.69
C SER A 39 2.38 7.71 -17.05
N SER A 40 2.61 8.68 -16.15
CA SER A 40 1.54 9.52 -15.59
C SER A 40 0.97 10.53 -16.58
N TYR A 41 1.77 10.97 -17.55
CA TYR A 41 1.35 11.89 -18.60
C TYR A 41 0.53 11.19 -19.69
N THR A 42 0.82 9.92 -20.00
CA THR A 42 0.06 9.16 -21.00
C THR A 42 -1.35 8.76 -20.52
N GLN A 43 -1.56 8.57 -19.22
CA GLN A 43 -2.91 8.37 -18.65
C GLN A 43 -3.70 9.66 -18.41
N ARG A 44 -3.08 10.83 -18.61
CA ARG A 44 -3.65 12.16 -18.34
C ARG A 44 -4.94 12.47 -19.10
N VAL A 45 -5.22 11.76 -20.21
CA VAL A 45 -6.24 12.14 -21.20
C VAL A 45 -7.14 10.98 -21.62
N VAL A 46 -7.04 9.80 -21.00
CA VAL A 46 -7.82 8.63 -21.45
C VAL A 46 -9.03 8.44 -20.53
N PRO A 47 -10.27 8.71 -20.99
CA PRO A 47 -11.47 8.37 -20.25
C PRO A 47 -11.56 6.85 -20.07
N CYS A 48 -12.22 6.41 -19.00
CA CYS A 48 -12.53 5.00 -18.83
C CYS A 48 -13.36 4.48 -20.02
N LEU A 49 -13.00 3.33 -20.59
CA LEU A 49 -13.67 2.67 -21.71
C LEU A 49 -15.16 2.50 -21.47
N GLN A 50 -15.57 2.18 -20.24
CA GLN A 50 -16.98 2.05 -19.88
C GLN A 50 -17.79 3.35 -20.06
N ARG A 51 -17.15 4.52 -20.01
CA ARG A 51 -17.79 5.82 -20.28
C ARG A 51 -17.82 6.19 -21.76
N VAL A 52 -17.11 5.43 -22.61
CA VAL A 52 -17.00 5.67 -24.07
C VAL A 52 -17.92 4.75 -24.87
N LEU A 53 -18.47 3.69 -24.27
CA LEU A 53 -19.51 2.85 -24.90
C LEU A 53 -20.79 3.69 -25.11
N PRO A 54 -21.40 3.67 -26.32
CA PRO A 54 -22.46 4.60 -26.66
C PRO A 54 -23.78 4.19 -26.00
N SER A 55 -24.03 4.67 -24.79
CA SER A 55 -25.40 4.99 -24.38
C SER A 55 -25.77 6.30 -25.07
N THR A 56 -26.65 6.18 -26.05
CA THR A 56 -27.31 7.22 -26.82
C THR A 56 -27.48 8.53 -26.03
N THR A 57 -27.02 9.63 -26.63
CA THR A 57 -27.34 11.03 -26.30
C THR A 57 -27.13 11.47 -24.83
N SER A 58 -26.09 12.26 -24.58
CA SER A 58 -26.28 13.52 -23.86
C SER A 58 -25.10 14.47 -24.06
N ASN A 59 -25.48 15.69 -24.44
CA ASN A 59 -24.86 16.98 -24.26
C ASN A 59 -23.40 17.03 -23.80
N GLN A 60 -22.60 17.77 -24.57
CA GLN A 60 -21.43 18.48 -24.06
C GLN A 60 -21.85 19.29 -22.82
N GLN A 61 -21.69 18.72 -21.63
CA GLN A 61 -21.66 19.48 -20.41
C GLN A 61 -20.39 20.31 -20.47
N SER A 62 -20.56 21.57 -20.84
CA SER A 62 -19.63 22.63 -20.54
C SER A 62 -19.37 22.59 -19.03
N SER A 63 -18.25 22.00 -18.64
CA SER A 63 -17.72 22.04 -17.28
C SER A 63 -17.75 23.50 -16.84
N THR A 64 -18.58 23.84 -15.86
CA THR A 64 -18.41 25.06 -15.09
C THR A 64 -17.04 24.96 -14.46
N ARG A 65 -16.03 25.56 -15.10
CA ARG A 65 -14.65 25.58 -14.62
C ARG A 65 -14.66 26.37 -13.32
N THR A 66 -14.87 25.68 -12.20
CA THR A 66 -14.67 26.24 -10.87
C THR A 66 -13.28 26.87 -10.88
N GLN A 67 -13.19 28.16 -10.56
CA GLN A 67 -11.91 28.87 -10.54
C GLN A 67 -11.04 28.23 -9.45
N ARG A 68 -10.15 27.31 -9.85
CA ARG A 68 -9.21 26.69 -8.95
C ARG A 68 -8.18 27.72 -8.49
N THR A 69 -7.88 27.71 -7.21
CA THR A 69 -6.81 28.51 -6.63
C THR A 69 -5.45 28.02 -7.13
N PHE A 70 -4.43 28.89 -7.10
CA PHE A 70 -3.06 28.50 -7.43
C PHE A 70 -2.56 27.33 -6.57
N VAL A 71 -2.97 27.29 -5.29
CA VAL A 71 -2.60 26.22 -4.36
C VAL A 71 -3.20 24.88 -4.77
N GLU A 72 -4.49 24.84 -5.15
CA GLU A 72 -5.14 23.62 -5.64
C GLU A 72 -4.45 23.08 -6.89
N ILE A 73 -4.12 23.95 -7.84
CA ILE A 73 -3.40 23.56 -9.06
C ILE A 73 -2.04 22.95 -8.71
N ALA A 74 -1.28 23.59 -7.80
CA ALA A 74 0.03 23.10 -7.38
C ALA A 74 -0.04 21.76 -6.63
N VAL A 75 -1.05 21.57 -5.77
CA VAL A 75 -1.27 20.31 -5.05
C VAL A 75 -1.64 19.19 -6.01
N ILE A 76 -2.56 19.43 -6.94
CA ILE A 76 -2.95 18.44 -7.95
C ILE A 76 -1.75 18.06 -8.81
N ASP A 77 -0.93 19.03 -9.25
CA ASP A 77 0.30 18.75 -10.02
C ASP A 77 1.30 17.91 -9.20
N ALA A 78 1.51 18.25 -7.92
CA ALA A 78 2.40 17.50 -7.04
C ALA A 78 1.92 16.04 -6.86
N LEU A 79 0.63 15.83 -6.58
CA LEU A 79 0.05 14.49 -6.43
C LEU A 79 0.23 13.66 -7.69
N ARG A 80 0.03 14.26 -8.87
CA ARG A 80 0.21 13.59 -10.16
C ARG A 80 1.63 13.13 -10.39
N ARG A 81 2.59 14.00 -10.09
CA ARG A 81 4.03 13.70 -10.23
C ARG A 81 4.47 12.53 -9.37
N LEU A 82 3.76 12.25 -8.28
CA LEU A 82 4.04 11.10 -7.42
C LEU A 82 3.52 9.77 -8.00
N VAL A 83 2.60 9.81 -8.97
CA VAL A 83 2.12 8.59 -9.65
C VAL A 83 3.19 8.15 -10.64
N VAL A 84 4.01 7.18 -10.23
CA VAL A 84 5.12 6.64 -11.03
C VAL A 84 5.04 5.12 -11.15
N TRP A 85 5.58 4.59 -12.24
CA TRP A 85 5.74 3.16 -12.50
C TRP A 85 4.40 2.40 -12.35
N ASP A 86 4.35 1.30 -11.58
CA ASP A 86 3.16 0.46 -11.43
C ASP A 86 1.95 1.16 -10.79
N SER A 87 2.15 2.28 -10.08
CA SER A 87 1.04 3.04 -9.48
C SER A 87 0.06 3.60 -10.52
N VAL A 88 0.53 3.81 -11.76
CA VAL A 88 -0.27 4.20 -12.93
C VAL A 88 -1.33 3.14 -13.26
N HIS A 89 -0.99 1.85 -13.11
CA HIS A 89 -1.96 0.76 -13.30
C HIS A 89 -2.95 0.67 -12.14
N TYR A 90 -2.47 0.78 -10.89
CA TYR A 90 -3.35 0.78 -9.72
C TYR A 90 -4.33 1.95 -9.71
N LEU A 91 -3.89 3.15 -10.12
CA LEU A 91 -4.76 4.32 -10.29
C LEU A 91 -5.86 4.05 -11.32
N ARG A 92 -5.49 3.46 -12.47
CA ARG A 92 -6.45 3.15 -13.52
C ARG A 92 -7.45 2.09 -13.09
N VAL A 93 -7.02 1.04 -12.40
CA VAL A 93 -7.93 0.04 -11.82
C VAL A 93 -8.87 0.67 -10.78
N ALA A 94 -8.37 1.59 -9.94
CA ALA A 94 -9.17 2.29 -8.94
C ALA A 94 -10.24 3.21 -9.56
N ARG A 95 -9.94 3.85 -10.70
CA ARG A 95 -10.84 4.78 -11.42
C ARG A 95 -11.81 4.07 -12.37
N CYS A 96 -11.30 3.15 -13.16
CA CYS A 96 -11.99 2.58 -14.32
C CYS A 96 -12.31 1.09 -14.18
N GLY A 97 -11.85 0.45 -13.10
CA GLY A 97 -11.87 -1.00 -13.01
C GLY A 97 -10.87 -1.66 -13.95
N TYR A 98 -11.03 -2.96 -14.18
CA TYR A 98 -10.19 -3.73 -15.09
C TYR A 98 -10.68 -3.56 -16.53
N GLU A 99 -9.88 -2.89 -17.33
CA GLU A 99 -10.13 -2.58 -18.74
C GLU A 99 -9.31 -3.43 -19.69
N TYR A 100 -8.11 -3.83 -19.27
CA TYR A 100 -7.15 -4.57 -20.09
C TYR A 100 -6.67 -5.83 -19.36
N GLU A 101 -6.30 -6.86 -20.14
CA GLU A 101 -5.89 -8.17 -19.62
C GLU A 101 -4.63 -8.08 -18.76
N HIS A 102 -3.67 -7.24 -19.14
CA HIS A 102 -2.43 -7.05 -18.37
C HIS A 102 -2.69 -6.50 -16.96
N GLN A 103 -3.84 -5.86 -16.73
CA GLN A 103 -4.18 -5.33 -15.41
C GLN A 103 -4.47 -6.45 -14.41
N ALA A 104 -4.76 -7.68 -14.85
CA ALA A 104 -4.99 -8.83 -13.98
C ALA A 104 -3.81 -9.14 -13.03
N ALA A 105 -2.60 -8.66 -13.34
CA ALA A 105 -1.44 -8.77 -12.46
C ALA A 105 -1.57 -7.90 -11.19
N PHE A 106 -2.38 -6.85 -11.21
CA PHE A 106 -2.61 -5.95 -10.09
C PHE A 106 -3.84 -6.41 -9.31
N MET A 107 -3.65 -6.97 -8.12
CA MET A 107 -4.74 -7.53 -7.32
C MET A 107 -5.76 -6.46 -6.88
N PRO A 108 -7.07 -6.83 -6.76
CA PRO A 108 -8.15 -5.85 -6.68
C PRO A 108 -8.32 -5.20 -5.31
N LEU A 109 -7.92 -5.87 -4.23
CA LEU A 109 -8.29 -5.45 -2.88
C LEU A 109 -7.78 -4.04 -2.59
N PHE A 110 -6.50 -3.79 -2.85
CA PHE A 110 -5.89 -2.51 -2.55
C PHE A 110 -6.45 -1.34 -3.37
N PRO A 111 -6.45 -1.34 -4.73
CA PRO A 111 -7.02 -0.24 -5.51
C PRO A 111 -8.51 -0.03 -5.21
N SER A 112 -9.28 -1.09 -4.96
CA SER A 112 -10.71 -0.97 -4.60
C SER A 112 -10.91 -0.29 -3.24
N THR A 113 -10.09 -0.63 -2.23
CA THR A 113 -10.16 0.01 -0.90
C THR A 113 -9.80 1.48 -0.97
N VAL A 114 -8.73 1.84 -1.70
CA VAL A 114 -8.33 3.25 -1.86
C VAL A 114 -9.42 4.04 -2.58
N ALA A 115 -10.01 3.48 -3.64
CA ALA A 115 -11.10 4.12 -4.37
C ALA A 115 -12.36 4.33 -3.50
N ALA A 116 -12.71 3.34 -2.67
CA ALA A 116 -13.82 3.46 -1.73
C ALA A 116 -13.58 4.56 -0.68
N VAL A 117 -12.36 4.63 -0.12
CA VAL A 117 -11.97 5.68 0.82
C VAL A 117 -12.03 7.06 0.16
N ALA A 118 -11.45 7.22 -1.04
CA ALA A 118 -11.47 8.47 -1.78
C ALA A 118 -12.90 8.96 -2.03
N ARG A 119 -13.78 8.08 -2.53
CA ARG A 119 -15.19 8.42 -2.76
C ARG A 119 -15.91 8.82 -1.48
N SER A 120 -15.68 8.13 -0.37
CA SER A 120 -16.32 8.47 0.92
C SER A 120 -15.96 9.87 1.44
N VAL A 121 -14.81 10.41 1.03
CA VAL A 121 -14.35 11.75 1.42
C VAL A 121 -14.90 12.83 0.47
N VAL A 122 -15.08 12.49 -0.81
CA VAL A 122 -15.52 13.42 -1.87
C VAL A 122 -17.05 13.52 -1.96
N THR A 123 -17.83 12.55 -1.47
CA THR A 123 -19.30 12.47 -1.59
C THR A 123 -20.12 13.53 -0.84
N ASN A 124 -19.53 14.66 -0.43
CA ASN A 124 -20.28 15.73 0.25
C ASN A 124 -20.85 16.79 -0.71
N ASP A 125 -20.71 16.63 -2.02
CA ASP A 125 -21.34 17.52 -2.99
C ASP A 125 -22.54 16.82 -3.66
N GLU A 126 -23.76 17.20 -3.24
CA GLU A 126 -25.02 16.72 -3.80
C GLU A 126 -25.29 17.26 -5.22
N SER A 127 -24.42 18.14 -5.74
CA SER A 127 -24.48 18.63 -7.11
C SER A 127 -23.72 17.68 -8.05
N GLY A 128 -24.44 16.68 -8.55
CA GLY A 128 -23.92 15.57 -9.34
C GLY A 128 -22.89 15.93 -10.41
N GLY A 129 -21.65 15.48 -10.19
CA GLY A 129 -20.58 15.41 -11.17
C GLY A 129 -19.22 15.75 -10.56
N VAL A 130 -18.50 14.76 -10.01
CA VAL A 130 -17.07 14.95 -9.69
C VAL A 130 -16.31 14.99 -11.01
N ASP A 131 -15.61 16.09 -11.26
CA ASP A 131 -14.71 16.20 -12.40
C ASP A 131 -13.70 15.05 -12.37
N ASP A 132 -13.44 14.43 -13.53
CA ASP A 132 -12.53 13.29 -13.65
C ASP A 132 -11.13 13.53 -13.07
N GLU A 133 -10.74 14.80 -13.06
CA GLU A 133 -9.48 15.27 -12.51
C GLU A 133 -9.42 15.22 -10.98
N ASP A 134 -10.53 15.61 -10.34
CA ASP A 134 -10.63 15.72 -8.89
C ASP A 134 -10.83 14.34 -8.25
N ASP A 135 -11.54 13.43 -8.93
CA ASP A 135 -11.61 12.01 -8.55
C ASP A 135 -10.23 11.35 -8.54
N ALA A 136 -9.42 11.57 -9.58
CA ALA A 136 -8.06 11.05 -9.66
C ALA A 136 -7.17 11.60 -8.53
N ALA A 137 -7.22 12.92 -8.29
CA ALA A 137 -6.45 13.55 -7.22
C ALA A 137 -6.85 13.00 -5.84
N ALA A 138 -8.14 12.81 -5.58
CA ALA A 138 -8.64 12.23 -4.34
C ALA A 138 -8.16 10.79 -4.14
N ILE A 139 -8.19 9.95 -5.19
CA ILE A 139 -7.68 8.58 -5.14
C ILE A 139 -6.17 8.56 -4.86
N VAL A 140 -5.40 9.42 -5.51
CA VAL A 140 -3.95 9.51 -5.29
C VAL A 140 -3.63 9.97 -3.87
N LEU A 141 -4.37 10.97 -3.35
CA LEU A 141 -4.21 11.45 -1.97
C LEU A 141 -4.57 10.36 -0.95
N ALA A 142 -5.71 9.68 -1.14
CA ALA A 142 -6.11 8.55 -0.30
C ALA A 142 -5.08 7.42 -0.35
N GLY A 143 -4.52 7.14 -1.53
CA GLY A 143 -3.45 6.18 -1.71
C GLY A 143 -2.17 6.57 -0.99
N LEU A 144 -1.76 7.84 -1.06
CA LEU A 144 -0.57 8.36 -0.39
C LEU A 144 -0.68 8.26 1.15
N VAL A 145 -1.78 8.78 1.70
CA VAL A 145 -2.04 8.76 3.15
C VAL A 145 -2.23 7.33 3.64
N GLY A 146 -3.00 6.52 2.90
CA GLY A 146 -3.22 5.11 3.19
C GLY A 146 -1.92 4.31 3.19
N ASN A 147 -1.05 4.53 2.20
CA ASN A 147 0.24 3.84 2.12
C ASN A 147 1.14 4.20 3.31
N ALA A 148 1.19 5.48 3.71
CA ALA A 148 1.95 5.91 4.89
C ALA A 148 1.41 5.29 6.20
N ALA A 149 0.08 5.22 6.36
CA ALA A 149 -0.55 4.58 7.51
C ALA A 149 -0.28 3.07 7.55
N LEU A 150 -0.39 2.38 6.41
CA LEU A 150 -0.06 0.97 6.28
C LEU A 150 1.43 0.70 6.51
N PHE A 151 2.31 1.61 6.12
CA PHE A 151 3.74 1.49 6.40
C PHE A 151 4.03 1.58 7.90
N CYS A 152 3.35 2.49 8.60
CA CYS A 152 3.41 2.58 10.05
C CYS A 152 2.90 1.29 10.71
N LEU A 153 1.80 0.74 10.21
CA LEU A 153 1.28 -0.55 10.67
C LEU A 153 2.29 -1.67 10.41
N ALA A 154 2.94 -1.70 9.24
CA ALA A 154 4.00 -2.67 8.94
C ALA A 154 5.18 -2.57 9.92
N ALA A 155 5.63 -1.36 10.26
CA ALA A 155 6.69 -1.16 11.25
C ALA A 155 6.28 -1.69 12.64
N ILE A 156 5.03 -1.47 13.06
CA ILE A 156 4.49 -2.00 14.32
C ILE A 156 4.38 -3.54 14.27
N SER A 157 3.90 -4.10 13.17
CA SER A 157 3.78 -5.54 12.99
C SER A 157 5.14 -6.22 12.98
N LEU A 158 6.17 -5.58 12.40
CA LEU A 158 7.55 -6.05 12.45
C LEU A 158 8.13 -5.98 13.87
N LEU A 159 7.84 -4.90 14.62
CA LEU A 159 8.20 -4.78 16.03
C LEU A 159 7.63 -5.93 16.86
N ARG A 160 6.37 -6.29 16.59
CA ARG A 160 5.69 -7.42 17.25
C ARG A 160 6.31 -8.75 16.85
N LEU A 161 6.55 -8.97 15.55
CA LEU A 161 7.19 -10.17 15.03
C LEU A 161 8.58 -10.38 15.64
N ALA A 162 9.43 -9.35 15.63
CA ALA A 162 10.78 -9.40 16.19
C ALA A 162 10.78 -9.86 17.66
N ARG A 163 9.83 -9.37 18.46
CA ARG A 163 9.66 -9.83 19.85
C ARG A 163 9.08 -11.24 19.94
N ALA A 164 8.17 -11.61 19.06
CA ALA A 164 7.57 -12.95 19.05
C ALA A 164 8.61 -14.04 18.74
N VAL A 165 9.61 -13.73 17.91
CA VAL A 165 10.74 -14.65 17.63
C VAL A 165 11.87 -14.56 18.66
N GLY A 166 11.73 -13.75 19.71
CA GLY A 166 12.65 -13.70 20.85
C GLY A 166 13.85 -12.76 20.70
N LEU A 167 13.81 -11.79 19.78
CA LEU A 167 14.88 -10.77 19.70
C LEU A 167 14.89 -9.86 20.94
N ASP A 168 16.09 -9.45 21.35
CA ASP A 168 16.25 -8.45 22.41
C ASP A 168 15.79 -7.04 21.95
N ASP A 169 15.74 -6.09 22.88
CA ASP A 169 15.27 -4.73 22.57
C ASP A 169 16.18 -3.96 21.58
N ALA A 170 17.48 -4.26 21.54
CA ALA A 170 18.43 -3.62 20.63
C ALA A 170 18.30 -4.19 19.21
N GLN A 171 18.22 -5.51 19.09
CA GLN A 171 17.99 -6.25 17.86
C GLN A 171 16.63 -5.89 17.24
N THR A 172 15.56 -5.88 18.05
CA THR A 172 14.22 -5.48 17.61
C THR A 172 14.23 -4.06 17.03
N ARG A 173 14.90 -3.12 17.70
CA ARG A 173 15.02 -1.74 17.21
C ARG A 173 15.80 -1.65 15.89
N ARG A 174 16.91 -2.38 15.78
CA ARG A 174 17.71 -2.44 14.55
C ARG A 174 16.89 -3.03 13.40
N ALA A 175 16.13 -4.09 13.63
CA ALA A 175 15.26 -4.68 12.61
C ALA A 175 14.23 -3.68 12.08
N VAL A 176 13.55 -2.93 12.97
CA VAL A 176 12.60 -1.89 12.57
C VAL A 176 13.30 -0.76 11.81
N LEU A 177 14.46 -0.30 12.27
CA LEU A 177 15.23 0.75 11.59
C LEU A 177 15.65 0.32 10.18
N LEU A 178 16.19 -0.89 10.03
CA LEU A 178 16.59 -1.45 8.73
C LEU A 178 15.41 -1.54 7.75
N PHE A 179 14.23 -1.94 8.24
CA PHE A 179 13.02 -1.94 7.43
C PHE A 179 12.61 -0.52 7.01
N VAL A 180 12.62 0.41 7.96
CA VAL A 180 12.17 1.80 7.76
C VAL A 180 13.06 2.57 6.78
N VAL A 181 14.37 2.32 6.79
CA VAL A 181 15.35 2.99 5.90
C VAL A 181 15.74 2.15 4.67
N ASN A 182 15.00 1.08 4.38
CA ASN A 182 15.28 0.16 3.28
C ASN A 182 15.44 0.91 1.93
N PRO A 183 16.44 0.60 1.08
CA PRO A 183 16.58 1.19 -0.25
C PRO A 183 15.33 1.05 -1.14
N ALA A 184 14.50 0.03 -0.93
CA ALA A 184 13.22 -0.15 -1.62
C ALA A 184 12.10 0.82 -1.15
N SER A 185 12.42 1.81 -0.32
CA SER A 185 11.47 2.80 0.23
C SER A 185 10.63 3.59 -0.79
N PRO A 186 11.04 3.81 -2.06
CA PRO A 186 10.15 4.39 -3.06
C PRO A 186 8.82 3.64 -3.19
N PHE A 187 8.82 2.31 -3.19
CA PHE A 187 7.60 1.48 -3.28
C PHE A 187 6.70 1.58 -2.03
N PHE A 188 7.25 1.98 -0.90
CA PHE A 188 6.49 2.18 0.33
C PHE A 188 6.07 3.65 0.55
N THR A 189 6.44 4.56 -0.35
CA THR A 189 6.15 6.00 -0.27
C THR A 189 5.29 6.48 -1.41
N ALA A 190 5.53 5.97 -2.63
CA ALA A 190 4.72 6.29 -3.79
C ALA A 190 3.24 5.94 -3.53
N PRO A 191 2.30 6.76 -4.03
CA PRO A 191 0.88 6.48 -3.93
C PRO A 191 0.55 5.16 -4.63
N LEU A 192 -0.50 4.49 -4.15
CA LEU A 192 -1.12 3.35 -4.81
C LEU A 192 -0.21 2.11 -5.01
N TYR A 193 0.91 2.02 -4.28
CA TYR A 193 1.69 0.79 -4.18
C TYR A 193 1.20 -0.15 -3.07
N THR A 194 1.35 -1.46 -3.30
CA THR A 194 0.81 -2.51 -2.44
C THR A 194 1.79 -3.02 -1.38
N GLU A 195 3.04 -2.58 -1.40
CA GLU A 195 4.16 -3.09 -0.61
C GLU A 195 3.94 -2.84 0.88
N SER A 196 3.45 -1.67 1.28
CA SER A 196 3.15 -1.40 2.70
C SER A 196 1.97 -2.23 3.21
N ALA A 197 0.90 -2.35 2.40
CA ALA A 197 -0.24 -3.20 2.73
C ALA A 197 0.19 -4.68 2.89
N TYR A 198 0.97 -5.16 1.92
CA TYR A 198 1.53 -6.51 1.94
C TYR A 198 2.43 -6.73 3.15
N ALA A 199 3.38 -5.83 3.42
CA ALA A 199 4.29 -5.95 4.57
C ALA A 199 3.53 -5.94 5.90
N ALA A 200 2.54 -5.07 6.05
CA ALA A 200 1.69 -5.03 7.24
C ALA A 200 0.95 -6.35 7.46
N ALA A 201 0.30 -6.89 6.43
CA ALA A 201 -0.41 -8.15 6.50
C ALA A 201 0.55 -9.33 6.76
N PHE A 202 1.66 -9.40 6.04
CA PHE A 202 2.62 -10.50 6.13
C PHE A 202 3.38 -10.54 7.46
N PHE A 203 3.83 -9.39 7.98
CA PHE A 203 4.46 -9.34 9.30
C PHE A 203 3.46 -9.67 10.42
N THR A 204 2.21 -9.24 10.28
CA THR A 204 1.14 -9.60 11.22
C THR A 204 0.87 -11.11 11.21
N ALA A 205 0.81 -11.70 10.02
CA ALA A 205 0.68 -13.15 9.85
C ALA A 205 1.84 -13.89 10.52
N SER A 206 3.07 -13.48 10.24
CA SER A 206 4.29 -14.08 10.80
C SER A 206 4.32 -13.99 12.33
N ALA A 207 3.94 -12.83 12.90
CA ALA A 207 3.86 -12.67 14.35
C ALA A 207 2.77 -13.57 14.94
N ALA A 208 1.62 -13.68 14.28
CA ALA A 208 0.54 -14.54 14.72
C ALA A 208 0.93 -16.03 14.66
N VAL A 209 1.69 -16.46 13.65
CA VAL A 209 2.25 -17.82 13.58
C VAL A 209 3.19 -18.08 14.76
N ALA A 210 4.14 -17.17 15.02
CA ALA A 210 5.07 -17.29 16.15
C ALA A 210 4.34 -17.34 17.51
N GLU A 211 3.21 -16.64 17.63
CA GLU A 211 2.35 -16.64 18.82
C GLU A 211 1.31 -17.78 18.83
N ARG A 212 1.31 -18.70 17.85
CA ARG A 212 0.32 -19.78 17.68
C ARG A 212 -1.14 -19.32 17.57
N ARG A 213 -1.36 -18.12 17.03
CA ARG A 213 -2.68 -17.52 16.76
C ARG A 213 -3.12 -17.81 15.32
N TRP A 214 -3.45 -19.06 15.03
CA TRP A 214 -3.68 -19.57 13.67
C TRP A 214 -4.78 -18.83 12.88
N LEU A 215 -5.88 -18.45 13.52
CA LEU A 215 -6.95 -17.71 12.84
C LEU A 215 -6.49 -16.33 12.35
N VAL A 216 -5.72 -15.61 13.20
CA VAL A 216 -5.17 -14.30 12.84
C VAL A 216 -4.10 -14.45 11.75
N ALA A 217 -3.29 -15.51 11.83
CA ALA A 217 -2.31 -15.83 10.81
C ALA A 217 -2.98 -16.11 9.45
N ALA A 218 -3.98 -16.98 9.40
CA ALA A 218 -4.71 -17.33 8.19
C ALA A 218 -5.41 -16.10 7.57
N ALA A 219 -6.13 -15.32 8.38
CA ALA A 219 -6.78 -14.09 7.91
C ALA A 219 -5.76 -13.09 7.35
N SER A 220 -4.62 -12.91 8.03
CA SER A 220 -3.58 -11.98 7.58
C SER A 220 -2.83 -12.49 6.34
N LEU A 221 -2.68 -13.82 6.16
CA LEU A 221 -2.11 -14.40 4.93
C LEU A 221 -3.07 -14.29 3.74
N ALA A 222 -4.36 -14.50 3.96
CA ALA A 222 -5.39 -14.26 2.94
C ALA A 222 -5.39 -12.78 2.52
N LEU A 223 -5.27 -11.87 3.49
CA LEU A 223 -5.11 -10.44 3.23
C LEU A 223 -3.84 -10.15 2.42
N ALA A 224 -2.69 -10.71 2.81
CA ALA A 224 -1.43 -10.53 2.06
C ALA A 224 -1.54 -11.04 0.62
N SER A 225 -2.20 -12.18 0.42
CA SER A 225 -2.38 -12.82 -0.90
C SER A 225 -3.36 -12.06 -1.80
N SER A 226 -4.40 -11.46 -1.21
CA SER A 226 -5.37 -10.62 -1.95
C SER A 226 -4.83 -9.23 -2.28
N VAL A 227 -3.76 -8.79 -1.62
CA VAL A 227 -3.04 -7.55 -1.95
C VAL A 227 -1.97 -7.80 -3.00
N ARG A 228 -1.26 -8.94 -2.94
CA ARG A 228 -0.24 -9.36 -3.93
C ARG A 228 -0.23 -10.88 -4.07
N ALA A 229 -0.10 -11.37 -5.31
CA ALA A 229 0.02 -12.81 -5.60
C ALA A 229 1.19 -13.48 -4.84
N ASN A 230 2.29 -12.75 -4.60
CA ASN A 230 3.44 -13.22 -3.81
C ASN A 230 3.05 -13.64 -2.37
N GLY A 231 1.91 -13.18 -1.84
CA GLY A 231 1.42 -13.60 -0.54
C GLY A 231 1.10 -15.08 -0.45
N ALA A 232 0.65 -15.71 -1.53
CA ALA A 232 0.38 -17.14 -1.55
C ALA A 232 1.68 -17.94 -1.38
N ALA A 233 2.72 -17.59 -2.15
CA ALA A 233 4.03 -18.24 -2.08
C ALA A 233 4.70 -18.02 -0.71
N SER A 234 4.76 -16.78 -0.23
CA SER A 234 5.34 -16.47 1.08
C SER A 234 4.54 -17.09 2.23
N GLY A 235 3.21 -17.19 2.09
CA GLY A 235 2.35 -17.85 3.06
C GLY A 235 2.58 -19.35 3.14
N ALA A 236 2.70 -20.03 1.99
CA ALA A 236 3.05 -21.44 1.94
C ALA A 236 4.41 -21.72 2.60
N LEU A 237 5.41 -20.88 2.33
CA LEU A 237 6.72 -20.98 2.97
C LEU A 237 6.62 -20.80 4.50
N LEU A 238 5.89 -19.78 4.96
CA LEU A 238 5.71 -19.51 6.38
C LEU A 238 5.03 -20.68 7.11
N VAL A 239 3.99 -21.27 6.51
CA VAL A 239 3.33 -22.47 7.04
C VAL A 239 4.28 -23.66 7.06
N GLY A 240 5.08 -23.85 6.00
CA GLY A 240 6.11 -24.90 5.95
C GLY A 240 7.15 -24.76 7.06
N VAL A 241 7.62 -23.54 7.32
CA VAL A 241 8.55 -23.25 8.42
C VAL A 241 7.90 -23.52 9.77
N ALA A 242 6.66 -23.08 9.99
CA ALA A 242 5.93 -23.34 11.24
C ALA A 242 5.77 -24.85 11.49
N TYR A 243 5.39 -25.60 10.46
CA TYR A 243 5.29 -27.06 10.51
C TYR A 243 6.63 -27.70 10.84
N ALA A 244 7.71 -27.30 10.17
CA ALA A 244 9.04 -27.82 10.43
C ALA A 244 9.49 -27.57 11.88
N LEU A 245 9.24 -26.36 12.41
CA LEU A 245 9.60 -26.01 13.79
C LEU A 245 8.79 -26.78 14.85
N ASP A 246 7.54 -27.12 14.58
CA ASP A 246 6.71 -27.89 15.52
C ASP A 246 6.94 -29.41 15.41
N VAL A 247 7.20 -29.94 14.21
CA VAL A 247 7.27 -31.38 13.95
C VAL A 247 8.68 -31.95 14.03
N LEU A 248 9.71 -31.24 13.55
CA LEU A 248 11.09 -31.77 13.58
C LEU A 248 11.59 -32.08 15.00
N PRO A 249 11.33 -31.24 16.02
CA PRO A 249 11.75 -31.55 17.39
C PRO A 249 11.02 -32.75 18.01
N TRP A 250 9.82 -33.08 17.51
CA TRP A 250 9.10 -34.28 17.92
C TRP A 250 9.72 -35.52 17.29
N ILE A 251 9.96 -35.51 15.97
CA ILE A 251 10.62 -36.61 15.25
C ILE A 251 11.99 -36.94 15.84
N SER A 252 12.79 -35.92 16.18
CA SER A 252 14.12 -36.12 16.77
C SER A 252 14.06 -36.78 18.15
N LYS A 253 13.04 -36.47 18.96
CA LYS A 253 12.87 -37.08 20.28
C LYS A 253 12.47 -38.55 20.19
N GLU A 254 11.60 -38.89 19.23
CA GLU A 254 11.15 -40.27 19.02
C GLU A 254 12.30 -41.17 18.53
N THR A 255 13.14 -40.67 17.63
CA THR A 255 14.31 -41.41 17.09
C THR A 255 15.43 -41.60 18.11
N THR A 256 15.57 -40.73 19.12
CA THR A 256 16.54 -40.93 20.21
C THR A 256 16.05 -41.85 21.33
N ARG A 257 14.77 -42.25 21.33
CA ARG A 257 14.19 -43.14 22.36
C ARG A 257 14.21 -44.63 21.98
N SER A 258 14.52 -44.96 20.72
CA SER A 258 14.76 -46.32 20.22
C SER A 258 16.25 -46.68 20.27
#